data_AF-A0A1G1P968-F1
#
_entry.id   AF-A0A1G1P968-F1
#
_cell.length_a   1.000
_cell.length_b   1.000
_cell.length_c   1.000
_cell.angle_alpha   90.00
_cell.angle_beta   90.00
_cell.angle_gamma   90.00
#
_symmetry.space_group_name_H-M   'P 1'
#
loop_
_entity.id
_entity.type
_entity.pdbx_description
1 polymer ?
#
loop_
_entity_poly.entity_id
_entity_poly.type
_entity_poly.pdbx_seq_one_letter_code
_entity_poly.pdbx_strand_id
1 'polypeptide(L)'
;MNNRVLIFVIILVVFGAVVIIQQQKSLNQVDQMEIQAMQDVHETEVERAKQAAIEAARQAEAKAQEALQNTLEQARLAEEAARQKAEELKAKIVGLVAQAQALLDSGQFQQAIDLARTILGEDPNNLNAQSIIERATAKLAEAAQQQIQAADPAAQDVLQEAMPAVPSTPQ
;
A
#
# COMPACT_ATOMS: atom_id res chain seq x y z
N MET A 1 -40.30 -77.79 70.77
CA MET A 1 -39.30 -77.00 70.01
C MET A 1 -38.76 -75.93 70.95
N ASN A 2 -37.45 -75.92 71.21
CA ASN A 2 -36.85 -75.08 72.26
C ASN A 2 -36.81 -73.61 71.86
N ASN A 3 -37.46 -72.74 72.64
CA ASN A 3 -37.43 -71.28 72.47
C ASN A 3 -36.00 -70.72 72.38
N ARG A 4 -35.02 -71.39 72.99
CA ARG A 4 -33.59 -71.03 72.90
C ARG A 4 -33.02 -71.15 71.48
N VAL A 5 -33.40 -72.19 70.73
CA VAL A 5 -32.92 -72.37 69.35
C VAL A 5 -33.55 -71.32 68.42
N LEU A 6 -34.83 -70.98 68.66
CA LEU A 6 -35.53 -69.93 67.92
C LEU A 6 -34.88 -68.54 68.13
N ILE A 7 -34.46 -68.21 69.36
CA ILE A 7 -33.80 -66.93 69.67
C ILE A 7 -32.44 -66.81 68.96
N PHE A 8 -31.63 -67.87 68.95
CA PHE A 8 -30.33 -67.85 68.27
C PHE A 8 -30.45 -67.66 66.75
N VAL A 9 -31.45 -68.30 66.13
CA VAL A 9 -31.72 -68.14 64.70
C VAL A 9 -32.14 -66.71 64.38
N ILE A 10 -32.98 -66.09 65.22
CA ILE A 10 -33.40 -64.69 65.04
C ILE A 10 -32.20 -63.74 65.16
N ILE A 11 -31.32 -63.94 66.15
CA ILE A 11 -30.13 -63.09 66.34
C ILE A 11 -29.19 -63.17 65.14
N LEU A 12 -28.94 -64.38 64.59
CA LEU A 12 -28.07 -64.54 63.41
C LEU A 12 -28.65 -63.88 62.16
N VAL A 13 -29.97 -63.95 61.95
CA VAL A 13 -30.63 -63.29 60.82
C VAL A 13 -30.54 -61.77 60.94
N VAL A 14 -30.75 -61.22 62.13
CA VAL A 14 -30.63 -59.77 62.38
C VAL A 14 -29.18 -59.30 62.21
N PHE A 15 -28.21 -60.05 62.73
CA PHE A 15 -26.79 -59.70 62.61
C PHE A 15 -26.31 -59.77 61.15
N GLY A 16 -26.73 -60.80 60.40
CA GLY A 16 -26.47 -60.90 58.97
C GLY A 16 -27.07 -59.73 58.18
N ALA A 17 -28.31 -59.33 58.48
CA ALA A 17 -28.94 -58.18 57.85
C ALA A 17 -28.18 -56.87 58.16
N VAL A 18 -27.71 -56.67 59.39
CA VAL A 18 -26.92 -55.49 59.77
C VAL A 18 -25.59 -55.42 59.02
N VAL A 19 -24.88 -56.55 58.88
CA VAL A 19 -23.61 -56.61 58.13
C VAL A 19 -23.83 -56.33 56.64
N ILE A 20 -24.91 -56.86 56.05
CA ILE A 20 -25.26 -56.61 54.64
C ILE A 20 -25.60 -55.12 54.43
N ILE A 21 -26.37 -54.50 55.33
CA ILE A 21 -26.69 -53.07 55.28
C ILE A 21 -25.41 -52.22 55.39
N GLN A 22 -24.47 -52.63 56.24
CA GLN A 22 -23.21 -51.91 56.41
C GLN A 22 -22.30 -52.02 55.17
N GLN A 23 -22.22 -53.20 54.54
CA GLN A 23 -21.50 -53.36 53.27
C GLN A 23 -22.14 -52.57 52.12
N GLN A 24 -23.47 -52.55 52.04
CA GLN A 24 -24.18 -51.81 50.99
C GLN A 24 -23.93 -50.30 51.09
N LYS A 25 -23.75 -49.77 52.31
CA LYS A 25 -23.41 -48.36 52.53
C LYS A 25 -22.01 -48.00 52.04
N SER A 26 -21.02 -48.89 52.20
CA SER A 26 -19.67 -48.66 51.68
C SER A 26 -19.60 -48.67 50.15
N LEU A 27 -20.37 -49.54 49.48
CA LEU A 27 -20.47 -49.57 48.02
C LEU A 27 -21.08 -48.26 47.47
N ASN A 28 -22.18 -47.80 48.06
CA ASN A 28 -22.80 -46.54 47.63
C ASN A 28 -21.92 -45.31 47.86
N GLN A 29 -21.02 -45.32 48.85
CA GLN A 29 -20.07 -44.22 49.08
C GLN A 29 -18.93 -44.22 48.07
N VAL A 30 -18.45 -45.40 47.66
CA VAL A 30 -17.41 -45.52 46.62
C VAL A 30 -17.96 -45.06 45.27
N ASP A 31 -19.17 -45.47 44.89
CA ASP A 31 -19.83 -45.04 43.65
C ASP A 31 -20.06 -43.52 43.63
N GLN A 32 -20.45 -42.92 44.76
CA GLN A 32 -20.60 -41.46 44.85
C GLN A 32 -19.27 -40.71 44.75
N MET A 33 -18.18 -41.25 45.31
CA MET A 33 -16.85 -40.67 45.17
C MET A 33 -16.32 -40.76 43.73
N GLU A 34 -16.58 -41.86 43.01
CA GLU A 34 -16.20 -41.97 41.59
C GLU A 34 -16.97 -40.97 40.71
N ILE A 35 -18.27 -40.80 40.94
CA ILE A 35 -19.09 -39.83 40.19
C ILE A 35 -18.62 -38.40 40.47
N GLN A 36 -18.31 -38.07 41.71
CA GLN A 36 -17.77 -36.74 42.08
C GLN A 36 -16.38 -36.51 41.48
N ALA A 37 -15.47 -37.49 41.58
CA ALA A 37 -14.14 -37.38 41.00
C ALA A 37 -14.20 -37.20 39.47
N MET A 38 -15.13 -37.88 38.78
CA MET A 38 -15.33 -37.68 37.34
C MET A 38 -15.91 -36.30 37.01
N GLN A 39 -16.83 -35.77 37.81
CA GLN A 39 -17.35 -34.41 37.62
C GLN A 39 -16.27 -33.34 37.84
N ASP A 40 -15.47 -33.47 38.90
CA ASP A 40 -14.39 -32.53 39.21
C ASP A 40 -13.29 -32.54 38.14
N VAL A 41 -12.93 -33.72 37.63
CA VAL A 41 -11.99 -33.84 36.51
C VAL A 41 -12.57 -33.18 35.26
N HIS A 42 -13.84 -33.40 34.94
CA HIS A 42 -14.48 -32.78 33.78
C HIS A 42 -14.54 -31.25 33.89
N GLU A 43 -14.89 -30.71 35.06
CA GLU A 43 -14.90 -29.27 35.31
C GLU A 43 -13.49 -28.66 35.19
N THR A 44 -12.48 -29.36 35.71
CA THR A 44 -11.08 -28.94 35.60
C THR A 44 -10.59 -28.94 34.15
N GLU A 45 -10.97 -29.93 33.34
CA GLU A 45 -10.62 -29.98 31.92
C GLU A 45 -11.30 -28.88 31.11
N VAL A 46 -12.57 -28.59 31.40
CA VAL A 46 -13.31 -27.49 30.76
C VAL A 46 -12.67 -26.13 31.09
N GLU A 47 -12.30 -25.89 32.34
CA GLU A 47 -11.63 -24.65 32.73
C GLU A 47 -10.23 -24.53 32.10
N ARG A 48 -9.45 -25.61 32.03
CA ARG A 48 -8.17 -25.62 31.30
C ARG A 48 -8.35 -25.32 29.82
N ALA A 49 -9.37 -25.91 29.18
CA ALA A 49 -9.68 -25.68 27.77
C ALA A 49 -10.09 -24.21 27.52
N LYS A 50 -10.92 -23.63 28.39
CA LYS A 50 -11.27 -22.20 28.33
C LYS A 50 -10.05 -21.31 28.49
N GLN A 51 -9.17 -21.62 29.44
CA GLN A 51 -7.97 -20.82 29.70
C GLN A 51 -6.98 -20.91 28.54
N ALA A 52 -6.77 -22.11 27.98
CA ALA A 52 -5.97 -22.30 26.77
C ALA A 52 -6.56 -21.56 25.56
N ALA A 53 -7.90 -21.54 25.40
CA ALA A 53 -8.55 -20.79 24.34
C ALA A 53 -8.37 -19.26 24.49
N ILE A 54 -8.47 -18.74 25.72
CA ILE A 54 -8.22 -17.31 26.00
C ILE A 54 -6.75 -16.96 25.71
N GLU A 55 -5.81 -17.81 26.10
CA GLU A 55 -4.39 -17.60 25.83
C GLU A 55 -4.09 -17.67 24.32
N ALA A 56 -4.67 -18.63 23.60
CA ALA A 56 -4.55 -18.74 22.15
C ALA A 56 -5.15 -17.51 21.44
N ALA A 57 -6.30 -17.01 21.90
CA ALA A 57 -6.91 -15.78 21.38
C ALA A 57 -6.01 -14.57 21.61
N ARG A 58 -5.45 -14.39 22.82
CA ARG A 58 -4.50 -13.31 23.12
C ARG A 58 -3.25 -13.38 22.24
N GLN A 59 -2.71 -14.57 22.02
CA GLN A 59 -1.55 -14.75 21.15
C GLN A 59 -1.88 -14.44 19.68
N ALA A 60 -3.06 -14.84 19.21
CA ALA A 60 -3.53 -14.52 17.87
C ALA A 60 -3.72 -13.00 17.70
N GLU A 61 -4.32 -12.32 18.68
CA GLU A 61 -4.47 -10.87 18.70
C GLU A 61 -3.11 -10.15 18.72
N ALA A 62 -2.16 -10.59 19.56
CA ALA A 62 -0.83 -10.01 19.61
C ALA A 62 -0.09 -10.13 18.26
N LYS A 63 -0.17 -11.30 17.61
CA LYS A 63 0.41 -11.51 16.27
C LYS A 63 -0.29 -10.67 15.20
N ALA A 64 -1.61 -10.54 15.27
CA ALA A 64 -2.37 -9.70 14.36
C ALA A 64 -2.02 -8.21 14.53
N GLN A 65 -1.83 -7.76 15.77
CA GLN A 65 -1.39 -6.40 16.08
C GLN A 65 0.05 -6.15 15.61
N GLU A 66 0.95 -7.09 15.81
CA GLU A 66 2.33 -7.01 15.30
C GLU A 66 2.36 -6.92 13.78
N ALA A 67 1.59 -7.77 13.09
CA ALA A 67 1.45 -7.71 11.63
C ALA A 67 0.87 -6.36 11.18
N LEU A 68 -0.14 -5.83 11.88
CA LEU A 68 -0.70 -4.52 11.60
C LEU A 68 0.33 -3.40 11.79
N GLN A 69 1.09 -3.42 12.88
CA GLN A 69 2.15 -2.42 13.11
C GLN A 69 3.23 -2.49 12.03
N ASN A 70 3.68 -3.69 11.66
CA ASN A 70 4.67 -3.88 10.60
C ASN A 70 4.16 -3.37 9.25
N THR A 71 2.90 -3.64 8.91
CA THR A 71 2.31 -3.12 7.66
C THR A 71 2.15 -1.60 7.67
N LEU A 72 1.74 -1.01 8.80
CA LEU A 72 1.66 0.45 8.95
C LEU A 72 3.03 1.10 8.84
N GLU A 73 4.06 0.51 9.45
CA GLU A 73 5.43 1.02 9.37
C GLU A 73 5.97 0.95 7.93
N GLN A 74 5.75 -0.17 7.23
CA GLN A 74 6.12 -0.30 5.82
C GLN A 74 5.40 0.73 4.94
N ALA A 75 4.10 0.97 5.19
CA ALA A 75 3.34 1.98 4.47
C ALA A 75 3.92 3.39 4.71
N ARG A 76 4.25 3.73 5.96
CA ARG A 76 4.89 5.01 6.30
C ARG A 76 6.23 5.19 5.60
N LEU A 77 7.08 4.16 5.62
CA LEU A 77 8.38 4.21 4.95
C LEU A 77 8.24 4.34 3.43
N ALA A 78 7.27 3.65 2.83
CA ALA A 78 6.98 3.75 1.40
C ALA A 78 6.48 5.15 1.02
N GLU A 79 5.62 5.76 1.85
CA GLU A 79 5.13 7.12 1.65
C GLU A 79 6.25 8.15 1.77
N GLU A 80 7.11 8.04 2.79
CA GLU A 80 8.27 8.91 2.96
C GLU A 80 9.24 8.81 1.79
N ALA A 81 9.53 7.59 1.32
CA ALA A 81 10.36 7.36 0.16
C ALA A 81 9.73 7.93 -1.13
N ALA A 82 8.42 7.78 -1.31
CA ALA A 82 7.71 8.35 -2.46
C ALA A 82 7.74 9.89 -2.42
N ARG A 83 7.57 10.48 -1.22
CA ARG A 83 7.65 11.92 -1.03
C ARG A 83 9.05 12.46 -1.32
N GLN A 84 10.09 11.80 -0.83
CA GLN A 84 11.48 12.19 -1.13
C GLN A 84 11.76 12.15 -2.64
N LYS A 85 11.39 11.05 -3.31
CA LYS A 85 11.54 10.93 -4.77
C LYS A 85 10.76 12.01 -5.52
N ALA A 86 9.56 12.34 -5.08
CA ALA A 86 8.76 13.41 -5.69
C ALA A 86 9.43 14.78 -5.54
N GLU A 87 9.99 15.08 -4.37
CA GLU A 87 10.71 16.35 -4.13
C GLU A 87 12.03 16.42 -4.90
N GLU A 88 12.78 15.31 -4.99
CA GLU A 88 13.97 15.21 -5.85
C GLU A 88 13.64 15.43 -7.32
N LEU A 89 12.56 14.81 -7.81
CA LEU A 89 12.10 14.99 -9.18
C LEU A 89 11.68 16.44 -9.45
N LYS A 90 10.95 17.07 -8.52
CA LYS A 90 10.62 18.50 -8.61
C LYS A 90 11.86 19.38 -8.66
N ALA A 91 12.84 19.15 -7.77
CA ALA A 91 14.08 19.93 -7.76
C ALA A 91 14.86 19.77 -9.07
N LYS A 92 14.91 18.55 -9.61
CA LYS A 92 15.49 18.25 -10.93
C LYS A 92 14.76 19.01 -12.03
N ILE A 93 13.42 18.98 -12.05
CA ILE A 93 12.60 19.71 -13.02
C ILE A 93 12.88 21.21 -12.94
N VAL A 94 12.95 21.79 -11.74
CA VAL A 94 13.28 23.22 -11.56
C VAL A 94 14.64 23.55 -12.18
N GLY A 95 15.65 22.71 -11.97
CA GLY A 95 16.97 22.86 -12.59
C GLY A 95 16.92 22.78 -14.12
N LEU A 96 16.18 21.82 -14.67
CA LEU A 96 15.99 21.67 -16.12
C LEU A 96 15.25 22.86 -16.73
N VAL A 97 14.22 23.39 -16.05
CA VAL A 97 13.51 24.60 -16.49
C VAL A 97 14.46 25.79 -16.55
N ALA A 98 15.30 25.99 -15.53
CA ALA A 98 16.28 27.07 -15.52
C ALA A 98 17.29 26.94 -16.67
N GLN A 99 17.76 25.72 -16.95
CA GLN A 99 18.65 25.45 -18.07
C GLN A 99 17.97 25.69 -19.42
N ALA A 100 16.73 25.24 -19.60
CA ALA A 100 15.97 25.45 -20.84
C ALA A 100 15.70 26.94 -21.09
N GLN A 101 15.44 27.71 -20.02
CA GLN A 101 15.31 29.16 -20.08
C GLN A 101 16.62 29.83 -20.50
N ALA A 102 17.76 29.40 -19.94
CA ALA A 102 19.08 29.92 -20.34
C ALA A 102 19.41 29.63 -21.82
N LEU A 103 19.04 28.44 -22.33
CA LEU A 103 19.18 28.10 -23.75
C LEU A 103 18.32 28.99 -24.64
N LEU A 104 17.07 29.26 -24.23
CA LEU A 104 16.17 30.17 -24.93
C LEU A 104 16.76 31.58 -25.00
N ASP A 105 17.26 32.09 -23.88
CA ASP A 105 17.83 33.44 -23.79
C ASP A 105 19.16 33.57 -24.55
N SER A 106 19.91 32.46 -24.69
CA SER A 106 21.15 32.38 -25.47
C SER A 106 20.92 32.19 -26.97
N GLY A 107 19.67 32.14 -27.43
CA GLY A 107 19.32 31.93 -28.84
C GLY A 107 19.45 30.48 -29.33
N GLN A 108 19.71 29.53 -28.43
CA GLN A 108 19.82 28.10 -28.74
C GLN A 108 18.43 27.46 -28.74
N PHE A 109 17.55 27.97 -29.61
CA PHE A 109 16.11 27.66 -29.58
C PHE A 109 15.77 26.18 -29.73
N GLN A 110 16.47 25.46 -30.62
CA GLN A 110 16.21 24.03 -30.81
C GLN A 110 16.56 23.21 -29.56
N GLN A 111 17.69 23.51 -28.92
CA GLN A 111 18.10 22.85 -27.68
C GLN A 111 17.15 23.18 -26.53
N ALA A 112 16.64 24.42 -26.46
CA ALA A 112 15.63 24.81 -25.50
C ALA A 112 14.32 24.01 -25.66
N ILE A 113 13.88 23.77 -26.90
CA ILE A 113 12.70 22.94 -27.20
C ILE A 113 12.91 21.49 -26.78
N ASP A 114 14.06 20.89 -27.12
CA ASP A 114 14.35 19.50 -26.81
C ASP A 114 14.42 19.25 -25.29
N LEU A 115 15.03 20.20 -24.56
CA LEU A 115 15.06 20.14 -23.09
C LEU A 115 13.67 20.35 -22.48
N ALA A 116 12.89 21.30 -22.99
CA ALA A 116 11.53 21.54 -22.52
C ALA A 116 10.59 20.34 -22.78
N ARG A 117 10.77 19.61 -23.90
CA ARG A 117 10.05 18.35 -24.16
C ARG A 117 10.43 17.26 -23.17
N THR A 118 11.69 17.20 -22.77
CA THR A 118 12.14 16.27 -21.71
C THR A 118 11.45 16.59 -20.39
N ILE A 119 11.32 17.88 -20.05
CA ILE A 119 10.58 18.31 -18.85
C ILE A 119 9.11 17.90 -18.93
N LEU A 120 8.45 18.07 -20.07
CA LEU A 120 7.05 17.64 -20.25
C LEU A 120 6.85 16.12 -20.22
N GLY A 121 7.92 15.34 -20.48
CA GLY A 121 7.91 13.89 -20.27
C GLY A 121 7.84 13.50 -18.79
N GLU A 122 8.38 14.33 -17.90
CA GLU A 122 8.40 14.11 -16.45
C GLU A 122 7.23 14.82 -15.73
N ASP A 123 6.87 16.03 -16.19
CA ASP A 123 5.75 16.85 -15.71
C ASP A 123 4.94 17.39 -16.90
N PRO A 124 3.90 16.66 -17.35
CA PRO A 124 3.10 17.03 -18.51
C PRO A 124 2.38 18.38 -18.38
N ASN A 125 2.14 18.84 -17.15
CA ASN A 125 1.43 20.09 -16.85
C ASN A 125 2.37 21.27 -16.58
N ASN A 126 3.67 21.12 -16.87
CA ASN A 126 4.65 22.15 -16.62
C ASN A 126 4.46 23.36 -17.55
N LEU A 127 3.83 24.42 -17.02
CA LEU A 127 3.54 25.64 -17.78
C LEU A 127 4.81 26.35 -18.29
N ASN A 128 5.91 26.28 -17.53
CA ASN A 128 7.17 26.90 -17.94
C ASN A 128 7.73 26.19 -19.18
N ALA A 129 7.75 24.87 -19.19
CA ALA A 129 8.22 24.11 -20.34
C ALA A 129 7.34 24.34 -21.59
N GLN A 130 6.01 24.41 -21.43
CA GLN A 130 5.11 24.77 -22.53
C GLN A 130 5.43 26.16 -23.09
N SER A 131 5.61 27.16 -22.22
CA SER A 131 5.96 28.53 -22.62
C SER A 131 7.31 28.61 -23.32
N ILE A 132 8.32 27.84 -22.87
CA ILE A 132 9.64 27.80 -23.50
C ILE A 132 9.54 27.24 -24.93
N ILE A 133 8.78 26.17 -25.15
CA ILE A 133 8.58 25.60 -26.49
C ILE A 133 7.92 26.63 -27.42
N GLU A 134 6.87 27.30 -26.95
CA GLU A 134 6.15 28.32 -27.72
C GLU A 134 7.07 29.48 -28.12
N ARG A 135 7.81 30.04 -27.15
CA ARG A 135 8.72 31.16 -27.40
C ARG A 135 9.88 30.77 -28.32
N ALA A 136 10.46 29.57 -28.14
CA ALA A 136 11.55 29.08 -28.97
C ALA A 136 11.11 28.81 -30.41
N THR A 137 9.93 28.22 -30.60
CA THR A 137 9.37 27.96 -31.95
C THR A 137 9.03 29.26 -32.67
N ALA A 138 8.46 30.25 -31.99
CA ALA A 138 8.23 31.58 -32.56
C ALA A 138 9.55 32.23 -33.02
N LYS A 139 10.61 32.18 -32.20
CA LYS A 139 11.92 32.73 -32.56
C LYS A 139 12.59 32.03 -33.74
N LEU A 140 12.46 30.71 -33.85
CA LEU A 140 12.94 29.98 -35.02
C LEU A 140 12.19 30.38 -36.30
N ALA A 141 10.87 30.58 -36.21
CA ALA A 141 10.07 31.03 -37.35
C ALA A 141 10.46 32.45 -37.79
N GLU A 142 10.66 33.37 -36.84
CA GLU A 142 11.15 34.73 -37.12
C GLU A 142 12.52 34.69 -37.82
N ALA A 143 13.46 33.90 -37.32
CA ALA A 143 14.80 33.77 -37.90
C ALA A 143 14.76 33.18 -39.32
N ALA A 144 13.91 32.19 -39.57
CA ALA A 144 13.72 31.60 -40.90
C ALA A 144 13.15 32.62 -41.89
N GLN A 145 12.16 33.42 -41.49
CA GLN A 145 11.58 34.47 -42.33
C GLN A 145 12.60 35.56 -42.68
N GLN A 146 13.42 35.97 -41.71
CA GLN A 146 14.48 36.96 -41.94
C GLN A 146 15.53 36.44 -42.93
N GLN A 147 15.90 35.16 -42.86
CA GLN A 147 16.83 34.56 -43.82
C GLN A 147 16.24 34.52 -45.24
N ILE A 148 14.94 34.21 -45.39
CA ILE A 148 14.27 34.22 -46.69
C ILE A 148 14.22 35.63 -47.28
N GLN A 149 13.87 36.64 -46.47
CA GLN A 149 13.82 38.04 -46.92
C GLN A 149 15.20 38.60 -47.27
N ALA A 150 16.24 38.23 -46.52
CA ALA A 150 17.62 38.64 -46.79
C ALA A 150 18.23 37.95 -48.02
N ALA A 151 17.71 36.79 -48.42
CA ALA A 151 18.14 36.09 -49.63
C ALA A 151 17.50 36.65 -50.92
N ASP A 152 16.50 37.53 -50.82
CA ASP A 152 15.73 38.06 -51.96
C ASP A 152 15.81 39.60 -52.24
N PRO A 153 16.90 40.34 -51.94
CA PRO A 153 17.04 41.71 -52.45
C PRO A 153 17.64 41.77 -53.87
N ALA A 154 18.31 40.71 -54.34
CA ALA A 154 19.03 40.70 -55.62
C ALA A 154 18.17 40.30 -56.84
N ALA A 155 16.99 39.70 -56.65
CA ALA A 155 16.10 39.33 -57.75
C ALA A 155 15.29 40.53 -58.28
N GLN A 156 15.14 41.59 -57.49
CA GLN A 156 14.39 42.78 -57.89
C GLN A 156 15.21 43.72 -58.80
N ASP A 157 16.53 43.80 -58.60
CA ASP A 157 17.41 44.67 -59.40
C ASP A 157 17.61 44.14 -60.84
N VAL A 158 17.73 42.82 -61.02
CA VAL A 158 17.91 42.21 -62.36
C VAL A 158 16.66 42.26 -63.26
N LEU A 159 15.47 42.48 -62.69
CA LEU A 159 14.23 42.62 -63.48
C LEU A 159 13.99 44.06 -63.95
N GLN A 160 14.60 45.06 -63.30
CA GLN A 160 14.50 46.46 -63.70
C GLN A 160 15.41 46.79 -64.91
N GLU A 161 16.52 46.06 -65.07
CA GLU A 161 17.53 46.30 -66.12
C GLU A 161 17.24 45.53 -67.44
N ALA A 162 16.34 44.55 -67.43
CA ALA A 162 16.00 43.72 -68.59
C ALA A 162 14.80 44.24 -69.44
N MET A 163 14.27 45.44 -69.16
CA MET A 163 13.26 46.07 -70.01
C MET A 163 13.92 47.07 -70.97
N PRO A 164 14.24 46.70 -72.23
CA PRO A 164 14.63 47.68 -73.23
C PRO A 164 13.46 48.62 -73.49
N ALA A 165 13.71 49.92 -73.31
CA ALA A 165 12.78 50.99 -73.65
C ALA A 165 12.22 50.76 -75.06
N VAL A 166 10.91 50.53 -75.16
CA VAL A 166 10.21 50.52 -76.45
C VAL A 166 10.17 51.97 -76.94
N PRO A 167 10.85 52.32 -78.05
CA PRO A 167 10.78 53.67 -78.58
C PRO A 167 9.36 53.92 -79.08
N SER A 168 8.70 54.91 -78.48
CA SER A 168 7.40 55.39 -78.92
C SER A 168 7.60 56.18 -80.21
N THR A 169 7.18 55.62 -81.36
CA THR A 169 7.09 56.36 -82.62
C THR A 169 5.77 57.12 -82.68
N PRO A 170 5.77 58.47 -82.72
CA PRO A 170 4.57 59.22 -83.04
C PRO A 170 4.34 59.25 -84.56
N GLN A 171 3.08 58.91 -84.93
CA GLN A 171 2.34 59.09 -86.20
C GLN A 171 3.10 59.19 -87.53
#